data_AF-A0AAX4L695-F1
#
_entry.id   AF-A0AAX4L695-F1
#
_cell.length_a   1.000
_cell.length_b   1.000
_cell.length_c   1.000
_cell.angle_alpha   90.00
_cell.angle_beta   90.00
_cell.angle_gamma   90.00
#
_symmetry.space_group_name_H-M   'P 1'
#
loop_
_entity.id
_entity.type
_entity.pdbx_description
1 polymer ?
#
loop_
_entity_poly.entity_id
_entity_poly.type
_entity_poly.pdbx_seq_one_letter_code
_entity_poly.pdbx_strand_id
1 'polypeptide(L)'
;MAEYQFDYSVARCLFPDDHSFFIQRSLSTGKIRNILNNNRELYLVLRAQDVLYSLTLISGSVLKSCTKFPEYRVVVPNDIEEFIKNGRNVFAKHVIEVDRRIRAGDEVLVVNENDKLIAIGKAKLSGEEMMEYKRGMAVHVKRGVLDE
;
A
#
# COMPACT_ATOMS: atom_id res chain seq x y z
N MET A 1 14.50 4.87 6.42
CA MET A 1 13.18 4.29 6.75
C MET A 1 12.53 3.70 5.51
N ALA A 2 12.29 4.52 4.47
CA ALA A 2 11.69 4.03 3.23
C ALA A 2 12.54 2.92 2.57
N GLU A 3 13.87 3.08 2.51
CA GLU A 3 14.78 2.05 1.95
C GLU A 3 14.69 0.70 2.67
N TYR A 4 14.45 0.72 3.98
CA TYR A 4 14.31 -0.51 4.76
C TYR A 4 12.99 -1.22 4.46
N GLN A 5 11.91 -0.45 4.29
CA GLN A 5 10.57 -0.99 4.10
C GLN A 5 10.29 -1.40 2.65
N PHE A 6 10.75 -0.58 1.70
CA PHE A 6 10.40 -0.68 0.29
C PHE A 6 11.63 -0.81 -0.61
N ASP A 7 12.82 -1.16 -0.10
CA ASP A 7 14.06 -1.19 -0.90
C ASP A 7 14.55 0.17 -1.43
N TYR A 8 15.83 0.21 -1.84
CA TYR A 8 16.54 1.45 -2.18
C TYR A 8 15.94 2.17 -3.40
N SER A 9 15.58 1.38 -4.42
CA SER A 9 15.13 1.92 -5.70
C SER A 9 13.77 2.61 -5.58
N VAL A 10 12.86 1.98 -4.86
CA VAL A 10 11.52 2.52 -4.59
C VAL A 10 11.58 3.68 -3.60
N ALA A 11 12.47 3.64 -2.60
CA ALA A 11 12.61 4.75 -1.66
C ALA A 11 12.98 6.05 -2.37
N ARG A 12 13.89 6.02 -3.35
CA ARG A 12 14.22 7.20 -4.18
C ARG A 12 13.10 7.62 -5.11
N CYS A 13 12.26 6.69 -5.53
CA CYS A 13 11.04 7.01 -6.28
C CYS A 13 9.99 7.71 -5.40
N LEU A 14 9.78 7.24 -4.17
CA LEU A 14 8.84 7.84 -3.22
C LEU A 14 9.34 9.20 -2.70
N PHE A 15 10.64 9.38 -2.63
CA PHE A 15 11.31 10.60 -2.16
C PHE A 15 12.41 11.04 -3.14
N PRO A 16 12.05 11.59 -4.31
CA PRO A 16 13.04 12.04 -5.28
C PRO A 16 13.71 13.34 -4.79
N ASP A 17 14.98 13.51 -5.14
CA ASP A 17 15.84 14.60 -4.62
C ASP A 17 15.38 16.01 -5.06
N ASP A 18 14.58 16.10 -6.12
CA ASP A 18 14.02 17.33 -6.67
C ASP A 18 12.66 17.72 -6.05
N HIS A 19 12.13 16.93 -5.11
CA HIS A 19 10.87 17.21 -4.42
C HIS A 19 11.08 17.48 -2.92
N SER A 20 10.41 18.52 -2.41
CA SER A 20 10.26 18.74 -0.97
C SER A 20 9.03 18.04 -0.40
N PHE A 21 9.06 17.78 0.90
CA PHE A 21 7.95 17.22 1.67
C PHE A 21 7.80 17.97 2.99
N PHE A 22 6.56 18.06 3.48
CA PHE A 22 6.28 18.62 4.80
C PHE A 22 6.10 17.52 5.82
N ILE A 23 6.66 17.71 7.01
CA ILE A 23 6.49 16.77 8.12
C ILE A 23 5.47 17.35 9.11
N GLN A 24 4.36 16.63 9.29
CA GLN A 24 3.41 16.92 10.35
C GLN A 24 3.76 16.10 11.60
N ARG A 25 3.89 16.79 12.73
CA ARG A 25 4.21 16.20 14.04
C ARG A 25 2.98 16.18 14.95
N SER A 26 2.95 15.21 15.85
CA SER A 26 1.98 15.17 16.95
C SER A 26 2.20 16.38 17.86
N LEU A 27 1.12 17.12 18.16
CA LEU A 27 1.17 18.29 19.04
C LEU A 27 1.64 17.94 20.46
N SER A 28 1.18 16.81 21.00
CA SER A 28 1.48 16.39 22.38
C SER A 28 2.88 15.81 22.56
N THR A 29 3.44 15.13 21.55
CA THR A 29 4.70 14.38 21.70
C THR A 29 5.83 14.86 20.80
N GLY A 30 5.57 15.75 19.85
CA GLY A 30 6.53 16.18 18.84
C GLY A 30 6.97 15.09 17.85
N LYS A 31 6.47 13.85 17.99
CA LYS A 31 6.81 12.72 17.12
C LYS A 31 6.27 12.93 15.71
N ILE A 32 7.05 12.52 14.71
CA ILE A 32 6.62 12.52 13.30
C ILE A 32 5.40 11.62 13.14
N ARG A 33 4.38 12.10 12.42
CA ARG A 33 3.15 11.35 12.13
C ARG A 33 2.88 11.27 10.65
N ASN A 34 2.78 12.41 9.97
CA ASN A 34 2.42 12.43 8.57
C ASN A 34 3.53 13.08 7.74
N ILE A 35 3.67 12.58 6.53
CA ILE A 35 4.42 13.22 5.46
C ILE A 35 3.38 13.75 4.48
N LEU A 36 3.47 15.04 4.16
CA LEU A 36 2.64 15.69 3.16
C LEU A 36 3.48 16.02 1.92
N ASN A 37 2.87 15.94 0.74
CA ASN A 37 3.52 16.36 -0.51
C ASN A 37 3.60 17.90 -0.60
N ASN A 38 4.16 18.43 -1.69
CA ASN A 38 4.27 19.87 -1.94
C ASN A 38 2.92 20.61 -1.91
N ASN A 39 1.83 19.94 -2.27
CA ASN A 39 0.47 20.49 -2.24
C ASN A 39 -0.19 20.41 -0.85
N ARG A 40 0.55 19.96 0.17
CA ARG A 40 0.07 19.71 1.55
C ARG A 40 -0.94 18.58 1.66
N GLU A 41 -1.01 17.68 0.70
CA GLU A 41 -1.86 16.50 0.72
C GLU A 41 -1.17 15.36 1.47
N LEU A 42 -1.96 14.51 2.16
CA LEU A 42 -1.42 13.38 2.92
C LEU A 42 -0.76 12.35 1.99
N TYR A 43 0.56 12.25 2.08
CA TYR A 43 1.36 11.40 1.21
C TYR A 43 1.69 10.06 1.86
N LEU A 44 2.19 10.05 3.10
CA LEU A 44 2.47 8.84 3.88
C LEU A 44 2.16 9.09 5.35
N VAL A 45 1.81 8.03 6.07
CA VAL A 45 1.66 8.08 7.54
C VAL A 45 2.73 7.22 8.19
N LEU A 46 3.59 7.82 8.99
CA LEU A 46 4.53 7.10 9.84
C LEU A 46 3.81 6.53 11.07
N ARG A 47 3.72 5.20 11.14
CA ARG A 47 3.06 4.50 12.24
C ARG A 47 3.89 4.61 13.52
N ALA A 48 3.24 4.94 14.63
CA ALA A 48 3.92 5.06 15.92
C ALA A 48 4.39 3.73 16.50
N GLN A 49 3.78 2.61 16.09
CA GLN A 49 3.99 1.28 16.68
C GLN A 49 5.32 0.64 16.23
N ASP A 50 5.65 0.79 14.95
CA ASP A 50 6.79 0.12 14.31
C ASP A 50 7.63 1.05 13.44
N VAL A 51 7.28 2.34 13.38
CA VAL A 51 8.03 3.36 12.64
C VAL A 51 8.16 3.04 11.14
N LEU A 52 7.16 2.32 10.62
CA LEU A 52 6.98 2.05 9.20
C LEU A 52 5.92 2.97 8.61
N TYR A 53 5.98 3.19 7.30
CA TYR A 53 5.01 3.98 6.57
C TYR A 53 3.76 3.17 6.25
N SER A 54 2.61 3.83 6.35
CA SER A 54 1.37 3.43 5.70
C SER A 54 1.20 4.23 4.43
N LEU A 55 0.78 3.56 3.36
CA LEU A 55 0.49 4.20 2.09
C LEU A 55 -0.79 5.05 2.18
N THR A 56 -0.86 6.05 1.30
CA THR A 56 -2.11 6.68 0.86
C THR A 56 -2.33 6.32 -0.60
N LEU A 57 -3.46 6.71 -1.21
CA LEU A 57 -3.65 6.49 -2.65
C LEU A 57 -2.62 7.25 -3.50
N ILE A 58 -2.17 8.42 -3.04
CA ILE A 58 -1.14 9.22 -3.73
C ILE A 58 0.18 8.46 -3.75
N SER A 59 0.70 8.06 -2.58
CA SER A 59 1.96 7.31 -2.52
C SER A 59 1.83 5.90 -3.08
N GLY A 60 0.67 5.26 -2.99
CA GLY A 60 0.40 3.98 -3.66
C GLY A 60 0.46 4.10 -5.19
N SER A 61 -0.02 5.21 -5.76
CA SER A 61 0.09 5.47 -7.20
C SER A 61 1.53 5.72 -7.64
N VAL A 62 2.32 6.44 -6.84
CA VAL A 62 3.76 6.63 -7.08
C VAL A 62 4.50 5.29 -6.97
N LEU A 63 4.25 4.52 -5.91
CA LEU A 63 4.84 3.18 -5.73
C LEU A 63 4.58 2.30 -6.95
N LYS A 64 3.33 2.29 -7.43
CA LYS A 64 2.94 1.51 -8.61
C LYS A 64 3.69 1.95 -9.86
N SER A 65 3.84 3.25 -10.10
CA SER A 65 4.43 3.76 -11.34
C SER A 65 5.93 3.45 -11.48
N CYS A 66 6.63 3.23 -10.37
CA CYS A 66 8.06 2.94 -10.38
C CYS A 66 8.45 1.51 -10.01
N THR A 67 7.48 0.62 -9.80
CA THR A 67 7.71 -0.80 -9.56
C THR A 67 7.09 -1.64 -10.66
N LYS A 68 7.75 -2.74 -11.04
CA LYS A 68 7.29 -3.58 -12.14
C LYS A 68 6.15 -4.46 -11.66
N PHE A 69 5.26 -4.88 -12.54
CA PHE A 69 4.30 -5.93 -12.19
C PHE A 69 5.05 -7.27 -11.98
N PRO A 70 4.73 -8.09 -10.96
CA PRO A 70 3.67 -7.90 -9.95
C PRO A 70 4.16 -7.27 -8.63
N GLU A 71 5.33 -6.63 -8.57
CA GLU A 71 5.95 -6.14 -7.32
C GLU A 71 5.00 -5.31 -6.44
N TYR A 72 4.87 -5.62 -5.15
CA TYR A 72 3.91 -4.99 -4.22
C TYR A 72 2.41 -5.14 -4.58
N ARG A 73 2.04 -5.84 -5.66
CA ARG A 73 0.64 -6.05 -6.06
C ARG A 73 0.04 -7.27 -5.38
N VAL A 74 -1.25 -7.14 -5.05
CA VAL A 74 -2.20 -8.23 -4.83
C VAL A 74 -3.29 -8.07 -5.88
N VAL A 75 -3.34 -9.01 -6.82
CA VAL A 75 -4.26 -8.98 -7.96
C VAL A 75 -5.56 -9.68 -7.61
N VAL A 76 -6.68 -9.03 -7.87
CA VAL A 76 -8.03 -9.56 -7.71
C VAL A 76 -8.79 -9.57 -9.03
N PRO A 77 -9.76 -10.48 -9.21
CA PRO A 77 -10.59 -10.52 -10.41
C PRO A 77 -11.49 -9.29 -10.49
N ASN A 78 -11.84 -8.91 -11.73
CA ASN A 78 -12.65 -7.72 -11.99
C ASN A 78 -14.08 -7.80 -11.39
N ASP A 79 -14.60 -9.00 -11.14
CA ASP A 79 -15.95 -9.24 -10.58
C ASP A 79 -16.12 -8.71 -9.15
N ILE A 80 -15.03 -8.61 -8.38
CA ILE A 80 -15.05 -8.06 -7.02
C ILE A 80 -14.50 -6.63 -6.92
N GLU A 81 -14.03 -6.06 -8.04
CA GLU A 81 -13.36 -4.76 -8.09
C GLU A 81 -14.16 -3.68 -7.35
N GLU A 82 -15.47 -3.59 -7.63
CA GLU A 82 -16.33 -2.54 -7.07
C GLU A 82 -16.40 -2.61 -5.54
N PHE A 83 -16.45 -3.79 -4.94
CA PHE A 83 -16.46 -3.93 -3.48
C PHE A 83 -15.15 -3.43 -2.87
N ILE A 84 -14.02 -3.74 -3.51
CA ILE A 84 -12.69 -3.35 -3.03
C ILE A 84 -12.48 -1.84 -3.18
N LYS A 85 -12.96 -1.23 -4.28
CA LYS A 85 -12.94 0.22 -4.46
C LYS A 85 -13.69 0.97 -3.37
N ASN A 86 -14.75 0.38 -2.85
CA ASN A 86 -15.55 0.89 -1.73
C ASN A 86 -14.98 0.47 -0.35
N GLY A 87 -13.69 0.10 -0.28
CA GLY A 87 -12.98 -0.15 0.97
C GLY A 87 -13.17 -1.54 1.60
N ARG A 88 -13.83 -2.49 0.91
CA ARG A 88 -13.97 -3.86 1.43
C ARG A 88 -12.64 -4.61 1.41
N ASN A 89 -12.42 -5.47 2.40
CA ASN A 89 -11.21 -6.28 2.52
C ASN A 89 -11.10 -7.35 1.42
N VAL A 90 -9.87 -7.73 1.08
CA VAL A 90 -9.59 -8.82 0.14
C VAL A 90 -9.42 -10.13 0.92
N PHE A 91 -10.11 -11.19 0.50
CA PHE A 91 -9.93 -12.54 1.05
C PHE A 91 -9.07 -13.40 0.13
N ALA A 92 -8.31 -14.34 0.70
CA ALA A 92 -7.35 -15.17 -0.02
C ALA A 92 -7.95 -15.92 -1.21
N LYS A 93 -9.20 -16.37 -1.09
CA LYS A 93 -9.93 -17.04 -2.19
C LYS A 93 -10.10 -16.19 -3.46
N HIS A 94 -9.97 -14.87 -3.36
CA HIS A 94 -10.09 -13.95 -4.48
C HIS A 94 -8.74 -13.46 -5.02
N VAL A 95 -7.62 -13.84 -4.40
CA VAL A 95 -6.30 -13.46 -4.93
C VAL A 95 -5.98 -14.39 -6.10
N ILE A 96 -5.72 -13.82 -7.26
CA ILE A 96 -5.40 -14.57 -8.49
C ILE A 96 -3.91 -14.51 -8.84
N GLU A 97 -3.23 -13.44 -8.42
CA GLU A 97 -1.79 -13.25 -8.57
C GLU A 97 -1.29 -12.29 -7.48
N VAL A 98 -0.03 -12.41 -7.07
CA VAL A 98 0.56 -11.60 -6.00
C VAL A 98 2.09 -11.59 -6.11
N ASP A 99 2.73 -10.50 -5.68
CA ASP A 99 4.17 -10.53 -5.41
C ASP A 99 4.47 -11.52 -4.27
N ARG A 100 5.11 -12.64 -4.61
CA ARG A 100 5.47 -13.68 -3.63
C ARG A 100 6.42 -13.20 -2.54
N ARG A 101 7.10 -12.06 -2.72
CA ARG A 101 7.99 -11.47 -1.70
C ARG A 101 7.22 -10.75 -0.59
N ILE A 102 5.94 -10.45 -0.79
CA ILE A 102 5.09 -9.80 0.22
C ILE A 102 5.06 -10.65 1.48
N ARG A 103 5.28 -10.01 2.62
CA ARG A 103 5.17 -10.59 3.95
C ARG A 103 3.91 -10.09 4.64
N ALA A 104 3.40 -10.89 5.56
CA ALA A 104 2.32 -10.46 6.43
C ALA A 104 2.75 -9.18 7.18
N GLY A 105 1.95 -8.13 7.04
CA GLY A 105 2.21 -6.82 7.61
C GLY A 105 2.77 -5.77 6.65
N ASP A 106 3.16 -6.15 5.43
CA ASP A 106 3.61 -5.21 4.42
C ASP A 106 2.47 -4.33 3.92
N GLU A 107 2.80 -3.12 3.49
CA GLU A 107 1.85 -2.31 2.72
C GLU A 107 1.81 -2.82 1.29
N VAL A 108 0.61 -2.95 0.75
CA VAL A 108 0.37 -3.55 -0.57
C VAL A 108 -0.56 -2.70 -1.41
N LEU A 109 -0.38 -2.83 -2.72
CA LEU A 109 -1.26 -2.30 -3.74
C LEU A 109 -2.27 -3.38 -4.12
N VAL A 110 -3.56 -3.09 -3.99
CA VAL A 110 -4.59 -3.98 -4.54
C VAL A 110 -4.93 -3.50 -5.94
N VAL A 111 -4.76 -4.39 -6.92
CA VAL A 111 -4.99 -4.08 -8.32
C VAL A 111 -5.95 -5.07 -8.95
N ASN A 112 -6.61 -4.67 -10.03
CA ASN A 112 -7.38 -5.59 -10.86
C ASN A 112 -6.49 -6.28 -11.92
N GLU A 113 -7.10 -7.11 -12.76
CA GLU A 113 -6.42 -7.88 -13.82
C GLU A 113 -5.67 -7.02 -14.85
N ASN A 114 -6.01 -5.73 -14.97
CA ASN A 114 -5.35 -4.79 -15.88
C ASN A 114 -4.24 -3.97 -15.20
N ASP A 115 -3.76 -4.41 -14.01
CA ASP A 115 -2.88 -3.64 -13.12
C ASP A 115 -3.43 -2.22 -12.89
N LYS A 116 -4.75 -2.05 -12.68
CA LYS A 116 -5.32 -0.78 -12.23
C LYS A 116 -5.34 -0.75 -10.71
N LEU A 117 -4.81 0.31 -10.10
CA LEU A 117 -4.90 0.50 -8.64
C LEU A 117 -6.36 0.71 -8.24
N ILE A 118 -6.86 -0.13 -7.34
CA ILE A 118 -8.25 -0.06 -6.85
C ILE A 118 -8.32 0.14 -5.34
N ALA A 119 -7.28 -0.24 -4.60
CA ALA A 119 -7.15 0.04 -3.18
C ALA A 119 -5.69 -0.06 -2.71
N ILE A 120 -5.45 0.43 -1.50
CA ILE A 120 -4.23 0.18 -0.73
C ILE A 120 -4.59 -0.51 0.59
N GLY A 121 -3.66 -1.30 1.11
CA GLY A 121 -3.91 -2.00 2.36
C GLY A 121 -2.67 -2.58 3.01
N LYS A 122 -2.91 -3.35 4.06
CA LYS A 122 -1.88 -4.11 4.77
C LYS A 122 -2.11 -5.60 4.54
N ALA A 123 -1.08 -6.30 4.08
CA ALA A 123 -1.11 -7.75 3.93
C ALA A 123 -1.35 -8.42 5.29
N LYS A 124 -2.24 -9.41 5.30
CA LYS A 124 -2.53 -10.26 6.46
C LYS A 124 -1.93 -11.66 6.32
N LEU A 125 -1.61 -12.04 5.09
CA LEU A 125 -0.92 -13.26 4.72
C LEU A 125 0.33 -12.88 3.92
N SER A 126 1.32 -13.77 3.85
CA SER A 126 2.41 -13.64 2.88
C SER A 126 1.90 -13.86 1.45
N GLY A 127 2.67 -13.44 0.44
CA GLY A 127 2.33 -13.69 -0.96
C GLY A 127 2.20 -15.20 -1.27
N GLU A 128 3.06 -16.04 -0.68
CA GLU A 128 2.95 -17.50 -0.81
C GLU A 128 1.65 -18.03 -0.19
N GLU A 129 1.33 -17.60 1.04
CA GLU A 129 0.09 -18.00 1.72
C GLU A 129 -1.17 -17.54 0.98
N MET A 130 -1.15 -16.34 0.36
CA MET A 130 -2.27 -15.85 -0.44
C MET A 130 -2.56 -16.74 -1.66
N MET A 131 -1.51 -17.34 -2.26
CA MET A 131 -1.69 -18.24 -3.42
C MET A 131 -2.14 -19.64 -2.99
N GLU A 132 -1.63 -20.15 -1.88
CA GLU A 132 -1.93 -21.50 -1.38
C GLU A 132 -3.28 -21.58 -0.64
N TYR A 133 -3.62 -20.58 0.18
CA TYR A 133 -4.81 -20.63 1.03
C TYR A 133 -6.07 -20.13 0.31
N LYS A 134 -7.18 -20.87 0.52
CA LYS A 134 -8.52 -20.48 0.02
C LYS A 134 -9.44 -19.91 1.11
N ARG A 135 -8.90 -19.60 2.29
CA ARG A 135 -9.65 -19.06 3.43
C ARG A 135 -8.83 -17.98 4.13
N GLY A 136 -9.53 -17.08 4.82
CA GLY A 136 -8.91 -15.96 5.56
C GLY A 136 -8.82 -14.67 4.75
N MET A 137 -8.59 -13.57 5.48
CA MET A 137 -8.35 -12.25 4.89
C MET A 137 -6.91 -12.20 4.37
N ALA A 138 -6.74 -11.86 3.09
CA ALA A 138 -5.43 -11.66 2.47
C ALA A 138 -4.93 -10.24 2.67
N VAL A 139 -5.80 -9.25 2.49
CA VAL A 139 -5.46 -7.84 2.66
C VAL A 139 -6.52 -7.15 3.50
N HIS A 140 -6.07 -6.48 4.56
CA HIS A 140 -6.88 -5.50 5.24
C HIS A 140 -6.79 -4.19 4.47
N VAL A 141 -7.86 -3.86 3.75
CA VAL A 141 -7.92 -2.64 2.94
C VAL A 141 -8.03 -1.44 3.88
N LYS A 142 -7.13 -0.47 3.68
CA LYS A 142 -7.14 0.78 4.43
C LYS A 142 -7.93 1.85 3.72
N ARG A 143 -7.85 1.87 2.38
CA ARG A 143 -8.52 2.86 1.54
C ARG A 143 -8.75 2.29 0.14
N GLY A 144 -9.99 2.31 -0.32
CA GLY A 144 -10.33 2.07 -1.72
C GLY A 144 -10.37 3.39 -2.51
N VAL A 145 -10.28 3.32 -3.84
CA VAL A 145 -10.28 4.54 -4.69
C VAL A 145 -11.62 5.27 -4.76
N LEU A 146 -12.72 4.64 -4.36
CA LEU A 146 -14.06 5.25 -4.26
C LEU A 146 -14.53 5.45 -2.81
N ASP A 147 -13.71 5.04 -1.84
CA ASP A 147 -14.02 5.22 -0.43
C ASP A 147 -13.93 6.70 -0.05
N GLU A 148 -14.89 7.20 0.74
CA GLU A 148 -15.02 8.60 1.18
C GLU A 148 -14.25 8.91 2.46
#